data_AF-A0A8B7IVP2-F1
#
_entry.id   AF-A0A8B7IVP2-F1
#
_cell.length_a   1.000
_cell.length_b   1.000
_cell.length_c   1.000
_cell.angle_alpha   90.00
_cell.angle_beta   90.00
_cell.angle_gamma   90.00
#
_symmetry.space_group_name_H-M   'P 1'
#
loop_
_entity.id
_entity.type
_entity.pdbx_description
1 polymer ?
#
loop_
_entity_poly.entity_id
_entity_poly.type
_entity_poly.pdbx_seq_one_letter_code
_entity_poly.pdbx_strand_id
1 'polypeptide(L)'
;MKSPIKGRRKNQKKDPDLSSKTPPAANSMFTPVGLRKSHANHKEEGTCFIGSKRLVTQNHPQTKCLQSVLKEVELIRSSRDGQIEEAIRFNQELERELKSSQEALVNLEDCNRNLKREQAEMRKKVEEARHAVLNSLGKVKELEVKANEVPHLQIYIQQLESELQHYRSETTKFQPPSRSSPQQKEGTASLDGRCCLSAGQQDRKSPTGGAGISENAEDQMFRSVEGQAASDEEEEKWTGDQQSQVAEVKKILAKLPCCGTGCDEKMRKKLMSYFGTTKTENYQTASVELAERITQLTEQLELKGHEVKKLETNMEEMKGPLLGELQQKVEETELLKMELQMLETERVRLSLVEEKFMDVLRLLQQLRDLNISKRALGKILLSTLESCRDPQNEGKAHLFEVLDTLYHELTACELLQSQSLEEAQNRRSLSNPLLISC
;
A
#
# COMPACT_ATOMS: atom_id res chain seq x y z
N MET A 1 -38.30 49.03 -3.04
CA MET A 1 -37.72 49.95 -4.06
C MET A 1 -37.27 49.15 -5.28
N LYS A 2 -36.90 49.81 -6.38
CA LYS A 2 -36.78 49.27 -7.74
C LYS A 2 -35.65 48.24 -7.94
N SER A 3 -36.03 47.10 -8.53
CA SER A 3 -35.45 46.44 -9.74
C SER A 3 -33.96 46.00 -9.81
N PRO A 4 -33.64 44.98 -10.63
CA PRO A 4 -32.36 44.25 -10.60
C PRO A 4 -31.38 44.64 -11.73
N ILE A 5 -30.13 44.19 -11.62
CA ILE A 5 -29.14 44.28 -12.72
C ILE A 5 -28.79 42.88 -13.25
N LYS A 6 -29.17 42.63 -14.51
CA LYS A 6 -28.70 41.49 -15.32
C LYS A 6 -27.28 41.76 -15.83
N GLY A 7 -26.35 40.83 -15.59
CA GLY A 7 -25.01 40.82 -16.17
C GLY A 7 -24.82 39.73 -17.24
N ARG A 8 -25.52 39.82 -18.39
CA ARG A 8 -25.22 38.95 -19.55
C ARG A 8 -24.08 39.57 -20.37
N ARG A 9 -22.95 38.88 -20.50
CA ARG A 9 -22.02 39.07 -21.64
C ARG A 9 -21.86 37.76 -22.38
N LYS A 10 -22.02 37.82 -23.71
CA LYS A 10 -21.84 36.70 -24.65
C LYS A 10 -20.44 36.77 -25.26
N ASN A 11 -19.93 35.59 -25.60
CA ASN A 11 -19.05 35.29 -26.74
C ASN A 11 -17.88 36.25 -27.05
N GLN A 12 -16.66 35.73 -26.94
CA GLN A 12 -15.83 35.71 -28.14
C GLN A 12 -14.95 34.46 -28.22
N LYS A 13 -15.03 33.80 -29.37
CA LYS A 13 -14.19 32.68 -29.81
C LYS A 13 -12.88 33.27 -30.35
N LYS A 14 -11.73 32.79 -29.87
CA LYS A 14 -10.47 32.86 -30.60
C LYS A 14 -9.47 31.83 -30.06
N ASP A 15 -9.04 30.96 -30.94
CA ASP A 15 -7.90 30.06 -30.78
C ASP A 15 -6.60 30.88 -30.70
N PRO A 16 -5.52 30.32 -30.13
CA PRO A 16 -4.34 30.19 -30.97
C PRO A 16 -3.67 28.81 -30.92
N ASP A 17 -2.89 28.55 -31.97
CA ASP A 17 -2.25 27.28 -32.26
C ASP A 17 -1.15 26.81 -31.30
N LEU A 18 -0.93 25.50 -31.37
CA LEU A 18 0.32 24.75 -31.21
C LEU A 18 1.61 25.57 -30.96
N SER A 19 2.31 25.28 -29.86
CA SER A 19 3.67 24.67 -29.92
C SER A 19 4.32 24.58 -28.53
N SER A 20 4.41 23.37 -27.96
CA SER A 20 5.61 22.84 -27.29
C SER A 20 5.32 21.43 -26.75
N LYS A 21 5.85 20.39 -27.42
CA LYS A 21 5.84 19.01 -26.91
C LYS A 21 7.02 18.81 -25.95
N THR A 22 6.78 18.21 -24.78
CA THR A 22 7.72 17.26 -24.11
C THR A 22 7.03 16.58 -22.91
N PRO A 23 6.78 15.27 -22.93
CA PRO A 23 6.58 14.47 -21.73
C PRO A 23 7.93 13.95 -21.18
N PRO A 24 8.04 13.60 -19.88
CA PRO A 24 9.23 12.96 -19.32
C PRO A 24 9.38 11.52 -19.85
N ALA A 25 10.63 11.10 -20.04
CA ALA A 25 10.97 9.83 -20.69
C ALA A 25 10.71 8.60 -19.81
N ALA A 26 10.22 7.53 -20.43
CA ALA A 26 10.28 6.19 -19.85
C ALA A 26 11.70 5.62 -20.00
N ASN A 27 12.32 5.20 -18.90
CA ASN A 27 13.61 4.51 -18.93
C ASN A 27 13.44 3.07 -19.40
N SER A 28 13.42 2.89 -20.73
CA SER A 28 13.67 1.60 -21.38
C SER A 28 15.13 1.57 -21.82
N MET A 29 15.94 0.69 -21.22
CA MET A 29 17.31 0.44 -21.70
C MET A 29 17.25 -0.42 -22.96
N PHE A 30 17.05 0.22 -24.11
CA PHE A 30 17.21 -0.41 -25.41
C PHE A 30 18.71 -0.40 -25.79
N THR A 31 19.38 -1.53 -25.66
CA THR A 31 20.77 -1.69 -26.09
C THR A 31 20.86 -1.66 -27.62
N PRO A 32 21.66 -0.75 -28.23
CA PRO A 32 21.81 -0.73 -29.68
C PRO A 32 22.71 -1.89 -30.12
N VAL A 33 22.13 -2.91 -30.75
CA VAL A 33 22.89 -3.95 -31.45
C VAL A 33 23.61 -3.31 -32.63
N GLY A 34 24.89 -3.02 -32.45
CA GLY A 34 25.72 -2.36 -33.44
C GLY A 34 25.92 -3.24 -34.67
N LEU A 35 25.24 -2.90 -35.77
CA LEU A 35 25.53 -3.44 -37.11
C LEU A 35 26.98 -3.09 -37.50
N ARG A 36 27.91 -4.03 -37.30
CA ARG A 36 29.29 -3.89 -37.79
C ARG A 36 29.28 -3.91 -39.32
N LYS A 37 29.34 -2.71 -39.88
CA LYS A 37 29.54 -2.43 -41.30
C LYS A 37 30.98 -2.83 -41.69
N SER A 38 31.13 -3.97 -42.35
CA SER A 38 32.44 -4.45 -42.82
C SER A 38 33.00 -3.54 -43.92
N HIS A 39 34.02 -2.74 -43.58
CA HIS A 39 34.77 -1.96 -44.55
C HIS A 39 35.76 -2.86 -45.31
N ALA A 40 35.31 -3.42 -46.44
CA ALA A 40 36.20 -4.01 -47.43
C ALA A 40 36.94 -2.90 -48.19
N ASN A 41 38.19 -2.62 -47.82
CA ASN A 41 39.06 -1.74 -48.58
C ASN A 41 39.47 -2.41 -49.90
N HIS A 42 38.73 -2.15 -50.97
CA HIS A 42 39.23 -2.38 -52.32
C HIS A 42 40.40 -1.43 -52.60
N LYS A 43 41.56 -2.00 -52.94
CA LYS A 43 42.49 -1.35 -53.87
C LYS A 43 42.23 -1.94 -55.24
N GLU A 44 41.78 -1.11 -56.16
CA GLU A 44 41.89 -1.41 -57.59
C GLU A 44 43.35 -1.29 -58.01
N GLU A 45 43.80 -2.23 -58.84
CA GLU A 45 44.59 -2.04 -60.07
C GLU A 45 45.32 -3.35 -60.40
N GLY A 46 45.22 -3.82 -61.65
CA GLY A 46 45.86 -5.09 -62.06
C GLY A 46 45.08 -5.87 -63.12
N THR A 47 44.85 -5.26 -64.27
CA THR A 47 44.36 -5.93 -65.49
C THR A 47 45.20 -7.17 -65.84
N CYS A 48 44.56 -8.29 -66.22
CA CYS A 48 44.82 -8.96 -67.52
C CYS A 48 43.97 -10.22 -67.71
N PHE A 49 43.08 -10.18 -68.71
CA PHE A 49 42.47 -11.37 -69.31
C PHE A 49 43.49 -12.01 -70.28
N ILE A 50 44.13 -13.11 -69.91
CA ILE A 50 44.78 -14.03 -70.87
C ILE A 50 44.47 -15.46 -70.46
N GLY A 51 43.77 -16.19 -71.33
CA GLY A 51 43.52 -17.62 -71.15
C GLY A 51 44.76 -18.45 -71.47
N SER A 52 45.09 -19.42 -70.61
CA SER A 52 46.10 -20.44 -70.89
C SER A 52 45.64 -21.82 -70.47
N LYS A 53 45.28 -22.65 -71.46
CA LYS A 53 45.17 -24.10 -71.28
C LYS A 53 46.58 -24.72 -71.19
N ARG A 54 47.02 -25.16 -70.01
CA ARG A 54 47.60 -26.53 -69.87
C ARG A 54 47.96 -26.98 -68.44
N LEU A 55 47.87 -28.31 -68.33
CA LEU A 55 48.56 -29.25 -67.44
C LEU A 55 48.38 -29.15 -65.91
N VAL A 56 47.74 -30.20 -65.41
CA VAL A 56 47.73 -30.65 -64.01
C VAL A 56 49.15 -30.97 -63.56
N THR A 57 49.71 -30.18 -62.64
CA THR A 57 50.69 -30.68 -61.65
C THR A 57 50.72 -29.77 -60.41
N GLN A 58 49.87 -30.01 -59.41
CA GLN A 58 50.14 -29.79 -57.96
C GLN A 58 48.88 -30.05 -57.10
N ASN A 59 48.88 -31.13 -56.31
CA ASN A 59 47.82 -31.45 -55.33
C ASN A 59 47.98 -30.69 -53.99
N HIS A 60 48.45 -29.44 -54.02
CA HIS A 60 48.92 -28.71 -52.83
C HIS A 60 48.30 -27.32 -52.58
N PRO A 61 47.79 -26.56 -53.59
CA PRO A 61 47.08 -25.30 -53.33
C PRO A 61 45.63 -25.50 -52.86
N GLN A 62 44.91 -26.45 -53.48
CA GLN A 62 43.47 -26.63 -53.26
C GLN A 62 43.15 -27.16 -51.85
N THR A 63 44.03 -28.02 -51.31
CA THR A 63 43.96 -28.51 -49.92
C THR A 63 44.15 -27.40 -48.90
N LYS A 64 45.04 -26.43 -49.15
CA LYS A 64 45.22 -25.25 -48.27
C LYS A 64 44.01 -24.32 -48.28
N CYS A 65 43.39 -24.11 -49.44
CA CYS A 65 42.16 -23.31 -49.56
C CYS A 65 41.02 -23.93 -48.74
N LEU A 66 40.73 -25.22 -48.94
CA LEU A 66 39.72 -25.95 -48.17
C LEU A 66 40.02 -25.94 -46.66
N GLN A 67 41.29 -26.09 -46.27
CA GLN A 67 41.70 -26.03 -44.87
C GLN A 67 41.58 -24.63 -44.25
N SER A 68 41.65 -23.55 -45.05
CA SER A 68 41.35 -22.20 -44.59
C SER A 68 39.86 -21.99 -44.37
N VAL A 69 39.02 -22.44 -45.32
CA VAL A 69 37.56 -22.36 -45.20
C VAL A 69 37.06 -23.17 -44.00
N LEU A 70 37.60 -24.38 -43.77
CA LEU A 70 37.26 -25.17 -42.58
C LEU A 70 37.60 -24.44 -41.27
N LYS A 71 38.74 -23.74 -41.20
CA LYS A 71 39.11 -22.94 -40.02
C LYS A 71 38.20 -21.73 -39.82
N GLU A 72 37.80 -21.04 -40.89
CA GLU A 72 36.83 -19.94 -40.79
C GLU A 72 35.45 -20.45 -40.35
N VAL A 73 35.00 -21.59 -40.88
CA VAL A 73 33.75 -22.22 -40.43
C VAL A 73 33.82 -22.63 -38.97
N GLU A 74 34.95 -23.18 -38.49
CA GLU A 74 35.15 -23.49 -37.07
C GLU A 74 35.07 -22.22 -36.21
N LEU A 75 35.77 -21.15 -36.59
CA LEU A 75 35.74 -19.86 -35.87
C LEU A 75 34.34 -19.23 -35.85
N ILE A 76 33.60 -19.29 -36.96
CA ILE A 76 32.20 -18.83 -37.05
C ILE A 76 31.31 -19.65 -36.11
N ARG A 77 31.51 -20.98 -36.04
CA ARG A 77 30.78 -21.85 -35.11
C ARG A 77 31.12 -21.51 -33.67
N SER A 78 32.39 -21.46 -33.28
CA SER A 78 32.80 -21.07 -31.93
C SER A 78 32.27 -19.70 -31.52
N SER A 79 32.29 -18.71 -32.42
CA SER A 79 31.75 -17.38 -32.14
C SER A 79 30.23 -17.37 -32.01
N ARG A 80 29.51 -18.14 -32.83
CA ARG A 80 28.05 -18.27 -32.76
C ARG A 80 27.64 -19.01 -31.50
N ASP A 81 28.31 -20.12 -31.20
CA ASP A 81 27.97 -20.99 -30.08
C ASP A 81 28.25 -20.26 -28.75
N GLY A 82 29.33 -19.47 -28.66
CA GLY A 82 29.56 -18.55 -27.54
C GLY A 82 28.48 -17.46 -27.37
N GLN A 83 27.96 -16.88 -28.45
CA GLN A 83 26.83 -15.94 -28.38
C GLN A 83 25.53 -16.63 -27.93
N ILE A 84 25.29 -17.87 -28.36
CA ILE A 84 24.15 -18.68 -27.92
C ILE A 84 24.26 -18.99 -26.43
N GLU A 85 25.44 -19.39 -25.95
CA GLU A 85 25.69 -19.63 -24.51
C GLU A 85 25.49 -18.36 -23.66
N GLU A 86 25.95 -17.20 -24.13
CA GLU A 86 25.73 -15.94 -23.44
C GLU A 86 24.24 -15.56 -23.38
N ALA A 87 23.51 -15.72 -24.49
CA ALA A 87 22.06 -15.50 -24.52
C ALA A 87 21.29 -16.46 -23.61
N ILE A 88 21.70 -17.74 -23.52
CA ILE A 88 21.12 -18.72 -22.60
C ILE A 88 21.36 -18.30 -21.15
N ARG A 89 22.59 -17.91 -20.78
CA ARG A 89 22.88 -17.44 -19.41
C ARG A 89 22.08 -16.18 -19.05
N PHE A 90 21.96 -15.23 -19.98
CA PHE A 90 21.19 -14.00 -19.76
C PHE A 90 19.69 -14.29 -19.55
N ASN A 91 19.09 -15.18 -20.36
CA ASN A 91 17.71 -15.60 -20.16
C ASN A 91 17.51 -16.34 -18.81
N GLN A 92 18.46 -17.20 -18.40
CA GLN A 92 18.41 -17.88 -17.10
C GLN A 92 18.54 -16.92 -15.90
N GLU A 93 19.22 -15.79 -16.06
CA GLU A 93 19.29 -14.74 -15.05
C GLU A 93 17.95 -14.00 -14.96
N LEU A 94 17.41 -13.56 -16.11
CA LEU A 94 16.10 -12.92 -16.23
C LEU A 94 14.97 -13.78 -15.65
N GLU A 95 14.94 -15.08 -15.94
CA GLU A 95 13.96 -16.00 -15.36
C GLU A 95 14.05 -16.09 -13.84
N ARG A 96 15.26 -16.00 -13.27
CA ARG A 96 15.47 -16.09 -11.82
C ARG A 96 15.09 -14.79 -11.13
N GLU A 97 15.44 -13.65 -11.72
CA GLU A 97 15.05 -12.32 -11.24
C GLU A 97 13.53 -12.13 -11.32
N LEU A 98 12.89 -12.58 -12.41
CA LEU A 98 11.43 -12.60 -12.54
C LEU A 98 10.76 -13.44 -11.44
N LYS A 99 11.24 -14.67 -11.20
CA LYS A 99 10.72 -15.54 -10.13
C LYS A 99 10.89 -14.90 -8.75
N SER A 100 12.08 -14.36 -8.45
CA SER A 100 12.35 -13.66 -7.20
C SER A 100 11.47 -12.42 -7.01
N SER A 101 11.22 -11.66 -8.09
CA SER A 101 10.28 -10.53 -8.08
C SER A 101 8.83 -10.98 -7.87
N GLN A 102 8.41 -12.11 -8.43
CA GLN A 102 7.06 -12.68 -8.23
C GLN A 102 6.87 -13.15 -6.78
N GLU A 103 7.86 -13.84 -6.20
CA GLU A 103 7.86 -14.22 -4.78
C GLU A 103 7.81 -12.99 -3.86
N ALA A 104 8.58 -11.94 -4.17
CA ALA A 104 8.55 -10.68 -3.43
C ALA A 104 7.17 -9.99 -3.50
N LEU A 105 6.51 -10.02 -4.67
CA LEU A 105 5.15 -9.49 -4.84
C LEU A 105 4.12 -10.25 -3.99
N VAL A 106 4.13 -11.60 -4.00
CA VAL A 106 3.23 -12.42 -3.17
C VAL A 106 3.42 -12.11 -1.68
N ASN A 107 4.66 -12.02 -1.22
CA ASN A 107 4.96 -11.65 0.17
C ASN A 107 4.43 -10.25 0.53
N LEU A 108 4.56 -9.27 -0.37
CA LEU A 108 4.03 -7.91 -0.18
C LEU A 108 2.49 -7.87 -0.19
N GLU A 109 1.84 -8.67 -1.02
CA GLU A 109 0.38 -8.82 -1.02
C GLU A 109 -0.13 -9.39 0.31
N ASP A 110 0.52 -10.42 0.85
CA ASP A 110 0.14 -11.01 2.15
C ASP A 110 0.40 -10.05 3.31
N CYS A 111 1.52 -9.31 3.30
CA CYS A 111 1.74 -8.20 4.21
C CYS A 111 0.62 -7.13 4.11
N ASN A 112 0.16 -6.80 2.90
CA ASN A 112 -0.93 -5.84 2.70
C ASN A 112 -2.28 -6.37 3.21
N ARG A 113 -2.60 -7.65 2.98
CA ARG A 113 -3.78 -8.34 3.53
C ARG A 113 -3.77 -8.33 5.06
N ASN A 114 -2.61 -8.61 5.66
CA ASN A 114 -2.42 -8.58 7.11
C ASN A 114 -2.58 -7.16 7.68
N LEU A 115 -1.95 -6.14 7.08
CA LEU A 115 -2.10 -4.74 7.48
C LEU A 115 -3.57 -4.28 7.44
N LYS A 116 -4.32 -4.66 6.40
CA LYS A 116 -5.77 -4.37 6.29
C LYS A 116 -6.57 -4.99 7.43
N ARG A 117 -6.23 -6.21 7.87
CA ARG A 117 -6.87 -6.88 9.01
C ARG A 117 -6.57 -6.13 10.32
N GLU A 118 -5.30 -5.85 10.59
CA GLU A 118 -4.86 -5.09 11.77
C GLU A 118 -5.51 -3.70 11.82
N GLN A 119 -5.62 -3.01 10.68
CA GLN A 119 -6.28 -1.70 10.60
C GLN A 119 -7.78 -1.79 10.92
N ALA A 120 -8.46 -2.86 10.49
CA ALA A 120 -9.87 -3.10 10.82
C ALA A 120 -10.05 -3.43 12.31
N GLU A 121 -9.18 -4.27 12.88
CA GLU A 121 -9.18 -4.56 14.32
C GLU A 121 -8.89 -3.34 15.18
N MET A 122 -7.95 -2.48 14.76
CA MET A 122 -7.63 -1.25 15.46
C MET A 122 -8.83 -0.29 15.46
N ARG A 123 -9.50 -0.10 14.32
CA ARG A 123 -10.75 0.68 14.25
C ARG A 123 -11.82 0.12 15.20
N LYS A 124 -11.98 -1.20 15.26
CA LYS A 124 -12.92 -1.87 16.19
C LYS A 124 -12.57 -1.57 17.64
N LYS A 125 -11.30 -1.76 18.05
CA LYS A 125 -10.80 -1.50 19.42
C LYS A 125 -10.96 -0.02 19.81
N VAL A 126 -10.74 0.91 18.89
CA VAL A 126 -10.97 2.37 19.10
C VAL A 126 -12.45 2.67 19.32
N GLU A 127 -13.34 2.08 18.53
CA GLU A 127 -14.79 2.31 18.68
C GLU A 127 -15.36 1.66 19.94
N GLU A 128 -14.85 0.48 20.33
CA GLU A 128 -15.14 -0.16 21.63
C GLU A 128 -14.71 0.76 22.81
N ALA A 129 -13.50 1.34 22.74
CA ALA A 129 -13.02 2.27 23.75
C ALA A 129 -13.87 3.56 23.79
N ARG A 130 -14.29 4.09 22.64
CA ARG A 130 -15.18 5.25 22.54
C ARG A 130 -16.54 4.98 23.19
N HIS A 131 -17.14 3.81 22.95
CA HIS A 131 -18.39 3.40 23.62
C HIS A 131 -18.19 3.27 25.14
N ALA A 132 -17.08 2.70 25.60
CA ALA A 132 -16.77 2.60 27.03
C ALA A 132 -16.65 3.98 27.69
N VAL A 133 -16.00 4.95 27.04
CA VAL A 133 -15.88 6.33 27.54
C VAL A 133 -17.25 7.02 27.60
N LEU A 134 -18.08 6.92 26.54
CA LEU A 134 -19.43 7.49 26.52
C LEU A 134 -20.31 6.92 27.65
N ASN A 135 -20.26 5.59 27.86
CA ASN A 135 -20.99 4.92 28.93
C ASN A 135 -20.49 5.34 30.33
N SER A 136 -19.18 5.50 30.52
CA SER A 136 -18.62 5.98 31.79
C SER A 136 -18.99 7.44 32.08
N LEU A 137 -18.97 8.31 31.07
CA LEU A 137 -19.38 9.71 31.18
C LEU A 137 -20.87 9.85 31.52
N GLY A 138 -21.72 8.98 30.97
CA GLY A 138 -23.14 8.90 31.36
C GLY A 138 -23.30 8.63 32.86
N LYS A 139 -22.60 7.62 33.38
CA LYS A 139 -22.60 7.30 34.82
C LYS A 139 -22.05 8.44 35.69
N VAL A 140 -21.02 9.15 35.23
CA VAL A 140 -20.49 10.33 35.94
C VAL A 140 -21.55 11.42 36.04
N LYS A 141 -22.30 11.70 34.97
CA LYS A 141 -23.41 12.68 35.01
C LYS A 141 -24.55 12.26 35.94
N GLU A 142 -24.90 10.96 35.98
CA GLU A 142 -25.89 10.45 36.94
C GLU A 142 -25.42 10.63 38.40
N LEU A 143 -24.12 10.41 38.66
CA LEU A 143 -23.52 10.63 39.98
C LEU A 143 -23.42 12.11 40.34
N GLU A 144 -23.14 12.98 39.36
CA GLU A 144 -23.14 14.44 39.51
C GLU A 144 -24.52 14.96 39.91
N VAL A 145 -25.59 14.52 39.24
CA VAL A 145 -26.98 14.86 39.61
C VAL A 145 -27.28 14.42 41.05
N LYS A 146 -26.98 13.17 41.41
CA LYS A 146 -27.18 12.66 42.79
C LYS A 146 -26.35 13.42 43.82
N ALA A 147 -25.11 13.80 43.50
CA ALA A 147 -24.25 14.59 44.38
C ALA A 147 -24.82 16.00 44.61
N ASN A 148 -25.45 16.61 43.61
CA ASN A 148 -26.12 17.90 43.74
C ASN A 148 -27.39 17.84 44.61
N GLU A 149 -28.04 16.68 44.75
CA GLU A 149 -29.17 16.49 45.68
C GLU A 149 -28.73 16.41 47.15
N VAL A 150 -27.53 15.90 47.44
CA VAL A 150 -27.03 15.67 48.82
C VAL A 150 -27.05 16.93 49.70
N PRO A 151 -26.54 18.10 49.27
CA PRO A 151 -26.62 19.32 50.08
C PRO A 151 -28.06 19.75 50.43
N HIS A 152 -29.00 19.58 49.50
CA HIS A 152 -30.41 19.94 49.70
C HIS A 152 -31.06 19.03 50.75
N LEU A 153 -30.81 17.72 50.65
CA LEU A 153 -31.25 16.75 51.66
C LEU A 153 -30.61 17.02 53.02
N GLN A 154 -29.34 17.43 53.06
CA GLN A 154 -28.62 17.73 54.30
C GLN A 154 -29.14 18.99 55.00
N ILE A 155 -29.50 20.04 54.25
CA ILE A 155 -30.21 21.22 54.78
C ILE A 155 -31.57 20.82 55.36
N TYR A 156 -32.33 19.98 54.64
CA TYR A 156 -33.65 19.52 55.09
C TYR A 156 -33.57 18.68 56.37
N ILE A 157 -32.58 17.79 56.48
CA ILE A 157 -32.28 17.03 57.72
C ILE A 157 -31.98 18.01 58.87
N GLN A 158 -31.11 18.99 58.67
CA GLN A 158 -30.75 19.96 59.70
C GLN A 158 -31.97 20.79 60.17
N GLN A 159 -32.89 21.13 59.26
CA GLN A 159 -34.14 21.79 59.59
C GLN A 159 -35.03 20.90 60.47
N LEU A 160 -35.26 19.64 60.08
CA LEU A 160 -36.03 18.68 60.88
C LEU A 160 -35.39 18.42 62.25
N GLU A 161 -34.06 18.34 62.32
CA GLU A 161 -33.34 18.23 63.60
C GLU A 161 -33.59 19.44 64.49
N SER A 162 -33.56 20.67 63.95
CA SER A 162 -33.82 21.89 64.72
C SER A 162 -35.26 21.94 65.26
N GLU A 163 -36.24 21.49 64.45
CA GLU A 163 -37.65 21.40 64.85
C GLU A 163 -37.87 20.31 65.93
N LEU A 164 -37.24 19.14 65.78
CA LEU A 164 -37.26 18.09 66.81
C LEU A 164 -36.63 18.57 68.13
N GLN A 165 -35.54 19.33 68.09
CA GLN A 165 -34.93 19.92 69.29
C GLN A 165 -35.82 21.01 69.92
N HIS A 166 -36.56 21.77 69.10
CA HIS A 166 -37.55 22.72 69.58
C HIS A 166 -38.66 22.02 70.38
N TYR A 167 -39.34 21.02 69.80
CA TYR A 167 -40.40 20.28 70.49
C TYR A 167 -39.89 19.52 71.74
N ARG A 168 -38.68 18.97 71.72
CA ARG A 168 -38.03 18.38 72.92
C ARG A 168 -37.78 19.42 74.01
N SER A 169 -37.41 20.63 73.64
CA SER A 169 -37.20 21.74 74.58
C SER A 169 -38.52 22.25 75.16
N GLU A 170 -39.58 22.33 74.36
CA GLU A 170 -40.91 22.74 74.82
C GLU A 170 -41.54 21.70 75.75
N THR A 171 -41.49 20.41 75.40
CA THR A 171 -41.94 19.33 76.30
C THR A 171 -41.19 19.32 77.64
N THR A 172 -39.91 19.69 77.64
CA THR A 172 -39.12 19.86 78.88
C THR A 172 -39.59 21.08 79.71
N LYS A 173 -40.03 22.18 79.07
CA LYS A 173 -40.56 23.38 79.77
C LYS A 173 -41.91 23.15 80.45
N PHE A 174 -42.70 22.17 79.99
CA PHE A 174 -43.99 21.80 80.60
C PHE A 174 -43.87 20.78 81.74
N GLN A 175 -42.65 20.36 82.12
CA GLN A 175 -42.43 19.42 83.21
C GLN A 175 -42.13 20.15 84.54
N PRO A 176 -42.90 19.92 85.63
CA PRO A 176 -42.70 20.62 86.89
C PRO A 176 -41.47 20.08 87.66
N PRO A 177 -40.82 20.91 88.50
CA PRO A 177 -39.65 20.49 89.28
C PRO A 177 -40.05 19.58 90.44
N SER A 178 -39.89 18.27 90.28
CA SER A 178 -40.07 17.30 91.36
C SER A 178 -38.78 17.10 92.18
N ARG A 179 -38.92 16.90 93.49
CA ARG A 179 -37.86 17.00 94.50
C ARG A 179 -37.75 15.71 95.32
N SER A 180 -36.53 15.37 95.78
CA SER A 180 -36.13 14.22 96.64
C SER A 180 -36.31 12.79 96.04
N SER A 181 -35.30 11.90 95.89
CA SER A 181 -34.21 11.38 96.78
C SER A 181 -34.66 10.23 97.72
N PRO A 182 -33.82 9.25 98.16
CA PRO A 182 -32.43 8.85 97.79
C PRO A 182 -32.21 7.29 97.66
N GLN A 183 -30.96 6.80 97.83
CA GLN A 183 -30.47 5.38 98.01
C GLN A 183 -30.39 4.48 96.75
N GLN A 184 -29.34 3.67 96.47
CA GLN A 184 -28.05 3.29 97.12
C GLN A 184 -26.88 3.40 96.09
N LYS A 185 -25.64 3.85 96.42
CA LYS A 185 -24.40 3.06 96.68
C LYS A 185 -24.16 1.83 95.75
N GLU A 186 -23.00 1.52 95.19
CA GLU A 186 -21.60 2.04 95.15
C GLU A 186 -21.12 2.03 93.66
N GLY A 187 -19.97 2.50 93.17
CA GLY A 187 -18.72 3.03 93.72
C GLY A 187 -17.66 3.14 92.60
N THR A 188 -17.12 4.35 92.40
CA THR A 188 -15.79 4.70 91.83
C THR A 188 -15.14 3.92 90.66
N ALA A 189 -14.92 4.68 89.58
CA ALA A 189 -13.62 4.94 88.91
C ALA A 189 -13.11 4.06 87.74
N SER A 190 -12.69 4.80 86.70
CA SER A 190 -11.56 4.56 85.78
C SER A 190 -11.53 3.29 84.92
N LEU A 191 -11.68 3.49 83.60
CA LEU A 191 -11.29 2.52 82.57
C LEU A 191 -9.97 2.98 81.90
N ASP A 192 -8.86 2.47 82.43
CA ASP A 192 -7.65 2.17 81.64
C ASP A 192 -7.34 0.68 81.82
N GLY A 193 -6.97 -0.03 80.76
CA GLY A 193 -7.14 -1.49 80.70
C GLY A 193 -6.65 -2.19 79.43
N ARG A 194 -5.50 -1.77 78.91
CA ARG A 194 -4.63 -2.57 78.01
C ARG A 194 -4.17 -3.83 78.80
N CYS A 195 -4.00 -5.07 78.29
CA CYS A 195 -3.79 -5.62 76.93
C CYS A 195 -4.19 -7.12 76.85
N CYS A 196 -4.40 -7.61 75.61
CA CYS A 196 -4.09 -8.93 74.98
C CYS A 196 -3.86 -10.22 75.82
N LEU A 197 -4.10 -11.46 75.34
CA LEU A 197 -3.97 -12.12 74.02
C LEU A 197 -5.12 -13.18 73.87
N SER A 198 -5.35 -14.00 72.83
CA SER A 198 -4.84 -14.32 71.46
C SER A 198 -5.94 -15.21 70.79
N ALA A 199 -5.99 -15.61 69.51
CA ALA A 199 -5.31 -15.35 68.22
C ALA A 199 -6.29 -15.85 67.10
N GLY A 200 -6.06 -15.72 65.79
CA GLY A 200 -4.95 -15.14 65.02
C GLY A 200 -5.46 -14.49 63.72
N GLN A 201 -4.78 -13.45 63.23
CA GLN A 201 -3.71 -13.55 62.22
C GLN A 201 -4.22 -13.87 60.80
N GLN A 202 -4.58 -12.82 60.06
CA GLN A 202 -4.40 -12.77 58.61
C GLN A 202 -3.24 -11.83 58.30
N ASP A 203 -2.23 -12.30 57.56
CA ASP A 203 -1.47 -11.44 56.65
C ASP A 203 -0.75 -12.24 55.54
N ARG A 204 -0.61 -11.59 54.37
CA ARG A 204 0.49 -11.72 53.38
C ARG A 204 0.76 -13.01 52.57
N LYS A 205 0.55 -12.88 51.24
CA LYS A 205 1.51 -13.04 50.09
C LYS A 205 1.03 -13.94 48.92
N SER A 206 1.32 -13.48 47.69
CA SER A 206 1.34 -14.25 46.43
C SER A 206 2.50 -15.27 46.39
N PRO A 207 2.50 -16.31 45.53
CA PRO A 207 3.20 -16.17 44.24
C PRO A 207 2.78 -17.09 43.04
N THR A 208 3.33 -16.73 41.88
CA THR A 208 3.74 -17.47 40.65
C THR A 208 3.66 -19.01 40.56
N GLY A 209 3.04 -19.50 39.47
CA GLY A 209 3.61 -20.47 38.50
C GLY A 209 3.54 -22.00 38.77
N GLY A 210 3.27 -22.78 37.71
CA GLY A 210 3.45 -24.25 37.71
C GLY A 210 2.54 -25.01 36.73
N ALA A 211 3.11 -25.74 35.78
CA ALA A 211 2.42 -26.42 34.68
C ALA A 211 1.87 -27.83 35.02
N GLY A 212 0.88 -28.28 34.22
CA GLY A 212 0.94 -29.59 33.55
C GLY A 212 -0.14 -30.65 33.88
N ILE A 213 -0.76 -31.19 32.81
CA ILE A 213 -1.35 -32.54 32.61
C ILE A 213 -2.45 -33.03 33.60
N SER A 214 -3.52 -33.76 33.26
CA SER A 214 -4.05 -34.38 32.02
C SER A 214 -5.59 -34.63 32.21
N GLU A 215 -6.44 -35.20 31.33
CA GLU A 215 -6.30 -35.84 30.00
C GLU A 215 -7.64 -35.81 29.20
N ASN A 216 -7.60 -36.20 27.92
CA ASN A 216 -8.65 -36.71 27.02
C ASN A 216 -10.16 -36.64 27.37
N ALA A 217 -10.92 -36.02 26.46
CA ALA A 217 -11.99 -36.71 25.71
C ALA A 217 -12.23 -36.08 24.32
N GLU A 218 -12.51 -36.95 23.34
CA GLU A 218 -13.14 -36.71 22.03
C GLU A 218 -12.58 -35.63 21.07
N ASP A 219 -11.56 -36.04 20.31
CA ASP A 219 -11.51 -35.76 18.86
C ASP A 219 -12.87 -36.09 18.20
N GLN A 220 -13.54 -35.10 17.60
CA GLN A 220 -14.58 -35.35 16.60
C GLN A 220 -14.16 -34.80 15.23
N MET A 221 -14.16 -35.73 14.28
CA MET A 221 -13.61 -35.55 12.94
C MET A 221 -14.46 -34.61 12.08
N PHE A 222 -13.86 -33.54 11.58
CA PHE A 222 -14.25 -32.97 10.28
C PHE A 222 -13.11 -33.19 9.29
N ARG A 223 -13.19 -34.31 8.56
CA ARG A 223 -12.34 -34.54 7.39
C ARG A 223 -12.78 -33.56 6.30
N SER A 224 -11.99 -32.52 6.08
CA SER A 224 -12.13 -31.68 4.89
C SER A 224 -11.87 -32.55 3.67
N VAL A 225 -12.82 -32.56 2.73
CA VAL A 225 -12.80 -33.46 1.58
C VAL A 225 -11.77 -32.97 0.57
N GLU A 226 -10.92 -33.87 0.11
CA GLU A 226 -9.98 -33.64 -0.97
C GLU A 226 -10.74 -33.41 -2.29
N GLY A 227 -10.68 -32.18 -2.82
CA GLY A 227 -11.24 -31.81 -4.11
C GLY A 227 -10.13 -31.62 -5.14
N GLN A 228 -9.81 -32.67 -5.91
CA GLN A 228 -8.87 -32.59 -7.02
C GLN A 228 -9.57 -32.28 -8.36
N ALA A 229 -9.06 -31.24 -9.03
CA ALA A 229 -8.86 -31.09 -10.48
C ALA A 229 -10.02 -31.30 -11.50
N ALA A 230 -10.49 -30.18 -12.05
CA ALA A 230 -10.67 -29.85 -13.48
C ALA A 230 -10.95 -28.32 -13.55
N SER A 231 -10.66 -27.50 -14.57
CA SER A 231 -10.01 -27.56 -15.90
C SER A 231 -9.20 -26.23 -16.01
N ASP A 232 -8.09 -26.12 -16.73
CA ASP A 232 -7.91 -26.06 -18.20
C ASP A 232 -8.67 -24.92 -18.92
N GLU A 233 -8.05 -24.42 -20.00
CA GLU A 233 -8.52 -23.44 -21.01
C GLU A 233 -8.47 -21.95 -20.57
N GLU A 234 -7.50 -21.14 -21.03
CA GLU A 234 -7.28 -20.54 -22.37
C GLU A 234 -7.89 -19.11 -22.49
N GLU A 235 -7.05 -18.09 -22.70
CA GLU A 235 -7.49 -16.72 -22.98
C GLU A 235 -7.86 -16.53 -24.47
N GLU A 236 -9.07 -16.95 -24.88
CA GLU A 236 -9.57 -16.65 -26.22
C GLU A 236 -10.45 -15.37 -26.30
N LYS A 237 -10.15 -14.55 -27.32
CA LYS A 237 -10.71 -13.21 -27.54
C LYS A 237 -12.09 -13.26 -28.20
N TRP A 238 -13.14 -13.51 -27.42
CA TRP A 238 -14.53 -13.55 -27.89
C TRP A 238 -15.16 -12.18 -28.20
N THR A 239 -14.58 -11.42 -29.14
CA THR A 239 -15.19 -10.20 -29.73
C THR A 239 -15.18 -10.18 -31.27
N GLY A 240 -14.75 -11.25 -31.95
CA GLY A 240 -14.71 -11.33 -33.42
C GLY A 240 -15.94 -11.94 -34.11
N ASP A 241 -16.55 -12.98 -33.53
CA ASP A 241 -17.36 -13.92 -34.31
C ASP A 241 -18.80 -13.50 -34.61
N GLN A 242 -19.39 -12.62 -33.79
CA GLN A 242 -20.76 -12.14 -34.01
C GLN A 242 -20.91 -11.39 -35.35
N GLN A 243 -19.84 -10.76 -35.84
CA GLN A 243 -19.84 -10.02 -37.10
C GLN A 243 -19.50 -10.92 -38.30
N SER A 244 -18.73 -11.99 -38.08
CA SER A 244 -18.37 -12.98 -39.12
C SER A 244 -19.59 -13.77 -39.59
N GLN A 245 -20.39 -14.30 -38.66
CA GLN A 245 -21.58 -15.11 -38.98
C GLN A 245 -22.62 -14.32 -39.81
N VAL A 246 -22.81 -13.03 -39.53
CA VAL A 246 -23.73 -12.17 -40.30
C VAL A 246 -23.21 -11.91 -41.72
N ALA A 247 -21.89 -11.83 -41.92
CA ALA A 247 -21.29 -11.71 -43.24
C ALA A 247 -21.40 -13.01 -44.05
N GLU A 248 -21.24 -14.16 -43.40
CA GLU A 248 -21.34 -15.48 -44.04
C GLU A 248 -22.79 -15.81 -44.46
N VAL A 249 -23.78 -15.53 -43.61
CA VAL A 249 -25.20 -15.68 -43.97
C VAL A 249 -25.57 -14.79 -45.18
N LYS A 250 -25.09 -13.54 -45.24
CA LYS A 250 -25.28 -12.67 -46.42
C LYS A 250 -24.60 -13.22 -47.68
N LYS A 251 -23.41 -13.82 -47.54
CA LYS A 251 -22.64 -14.45 -48.63
C LYS A 251 -23.27 -15.74 -49.16
N ILE A 252 -23.96 -16.50 -48.31
CA ILE A 252 -24.75 -17.68 -48.70
C ILE A 252 -26.04 -17.24 -49.40
N LEU A 253 -26.76 -16.24 -48.86
CA LEU A 253 -27.99 -15.72 -49.46
C LEU A 253 -27.74 -15.12 -50.86
N ALA A 254 -26.59 -14.47 -51.06
CA ALA A 254 -26.16 -13.94 -52.36
C ALA A 254 -25.66 -15.01 -53.37
N LYS A 255 -25.52 -16.27 -52.94
CA LYS A 255 -25.11 -17.40 -53.80
C LYS A 255 -26.27 -18.31 -54.22
N LEU A 256 -27.48 -18.10 -53.70
CA LEU A 256 -28.67 -18.73 -54.26
C LEU A 256 -28.99 -18.09 -55.62
N PRO A 257 -29.23 -18.86 -56.69
CA PRO A 257 -29.65 -18.30 -57.97
C PRO A 257 -31.09 -17.78 -57.85
N CYS A 258 -31.25 -16.49 -57.59
CA CYS A 258 -32.53 -15.81 -57.72
C CYS A 258 -32.96 -15.80 -59.19
N CYS A 259 -33.85 -16.71 -59.59
CA CYS A 259 -34.47 -16.73 -60.90
C CYS A 259 -35.38 -15.51 -61.10
N GLY A 260 -34.78 -14.37 -61.51
CA GLY A 260 -35.45 -13.08 -61.73
C GLY A 260 -36.24 -12.96 -63.03
N THR A 261 -36.38 -14.05 -63.80
CA THR A 261 -37.14 -14.10 -65.06
C THR A 261 -38.07 -15.30 -65.05
N GLY A 262 -39.35 -15.08 -65.38
CA GLY A 262 -40.43 -16.03 -65.13
C GLY A 262 -40.16 -17.45 -65.64
N CYS A 263 -40.20 -18.42 -64.73
CA CYS A 263 -40.23 -19.84 -65.07
C CYS A 263 -41.41 -20.12 -66.00
N ASP A 264 -41.14 -20.81 -67.12
CA ASP A 264 -42.18 -21.18 -68.10
C ASP A 264 -43.33 -21.90 -67.39
N GLU A 265 -44.52 -21.31 -67.49
CA GLU A 265 -45.78 -21.83 -66.93
C GLU A 265 -46.05 -23.27 -67.41
N LYS A 266 -45.53 -23.65 -68.59
CA LYS A 266 -45.55 -25.00 -69.14
C LYS A 266 -44.67 -25.97 -68.36
N MET A 267 -43.48 -25.54 -67.91
CA MET A 267 -42.60 -26.33 -67.03
C MET A 267 -43.18 -26.42 -65.62
N ARG A 268 -43.75 -25.33 -65.08
CA ARG A 268 -44.44 -25.33 -63.78
C ARG A 268 -45.63 -26.30 -63.78
N LYS A 269 -46.48 -26.26 -64.81
CA LYS A 269 -47.60 -27.21 -64.97
C LYS A 269 -47.14 -28.65 -65.19
N LYS A 270 -46.02 -28.88 -65.88
CA LYS A 270 -45.44 -30.22 -66.03
C LYS A 270 -44.93 -30.77 -64.69
N LEU A 271 -44.21 -29.96 -63.90
CA LEU A 271 -43.77 -30.32 -62.55
C LEU A 271 -44.95 -30.58 -61.61
N MET A 272 -45.96 -29.70 -61.56
CA MET A 272 -47.17 -29.92 -60.76
C MET A 272 -47.97 -31.15 -61.21
N SER A 273 -47.89 -31.54 -62.48
CA SER A 273 -48.46 -32.80 -63.00
C SER A 273 -47.65 -34.04 -62.61
N TYR A 274 -46.32 -33.96 -62.51
CA TYR A 274 -45.48 -35.04 -62.00
C TYR A 274 -45.56 -35.19 -60.47
N PHE A 275 -45.83 -34.10 -59.75
CA PHE A 275 -46.10 -34.09 -58.31
C PHE A 275 -47.60 -34.13 -57.97
N GLY A 276 -48.40 -34.79 -58.81
CA GLY A 276 -49.77 -35.13 -58.50
C GLY A 276 -49.86 -35.94 -57.18
N THR A 277 -50.55 -35.35 -56.20
CA THR A 277 -51.22 -36.05 -55.08
C THR A 277 -50.37 -36.99 -54.19
N THR A 278 -49.16 -36.60 -53.75
CA THR A 278 -48.44 -37.39 -52.71
C THR A 278 -47.62 -36.65 -51.64
N LYS A 279 -47.40 -35.31 -51.69
CA LYS A 279 -46.53 -34.62 -50.69
C LYS A 279 -46.98 -33.24 -50.17
N THR A 280 -48.23 -32.83 -50.37
CA THR A 280 -48.71 -31.52 -49.85
C THR A 280 -48.70 -31.46 -48.33
N GLU A 281 -49.07 -32.56 -47.66
CA GLU A 281 -49.18 -32.65 -46.20
C GLU A 281 -47.83 -32.42 -45.51
N ASN A 282 -46.74 -33.04 -45.98
CA ASN A 282 -45.41 -32.89 -45.37
C ASN A 282 -44.88 -31.44 -45.40
N TYR A 283 -45.20 -30.66 -46.45
CA TYR A 283 -44.81 -29.24 -46.50
C TYR A 283 -45.69 -28.38 -45.59
N GLN A 284 -46.98 -28.71 -45.47
CA GLN A 284 -47.89 -28.02 -44.56
C GLN A 284 -47.45 -28.22 -43.10
N THR A 285 -47.16 -29.46 -42.70
CA THR A 285 -46.68 -29.81 -41.35
C THR A 285 -45.32 -29.18 -41.05
N ALA A 286 -44.34 -29.29 -41.94
CA ALA A 286 -43.03 -28.65 -41.76
C ALA A 286 -43.10 -27.11 -41.69
N SER A 287 -44.07 -26.49 -42.37
CA SER A 287 -44.31 -25.05 -42.26
C SER A 287 -44.92 -24.65 -40.91
N VAL A 288 -45.73 -25.52 -40.29
CA VAL A 288 -46.31 -25.30 -38.96
C VAL A 288 -45.24 -25.51 -37.88
N GLU A 289 -44.46 -26.58 -37.96
CA GLU A 289 -43.31 -26.83 -37.07
C GLU A 289 -42.28 -25.69 -37.12
N LEU A 290 -42.01 -25.15 -38.32
CA LEU A 290 -41.13 -23.99 -38.48
C LEU A 290 -41.72 -22.72 -37.85
N ALA A 291 -43.03 -22.49 -38.01
CA ALA A 291 -43.70 -21.35 -37.38
C ALA A 291 -43.68 -21.45 -35.85
N GLU A 292 -43.95 -22.63 -35.29
CA GLU A 292 -43.86 -22.90 -33.85
C GLU A 292 -42.42 -22.75 -33.33
N ARG A 293 -41.42 -23.16 -34.11
CA ARG A 293 -40.02 -22.96 -33.75
C ARG A 293 -39.61 -21.48 -33.78
N ILE A 294 -40.17 -20.70 -34.71
CA ILE A 294 -39.98 -19.25 -34.77
C ILE A 294 -40.62 -18.56 -33.56
N THR A 295 -41.83 -18.94 -33.14
CA THR A 295 -42.46 -18.36 -31.94
C THR A 295 -41.67 -18.71 -30.68
N GLN A 296 -41.26 -19.97 -30.49
CA GLN A 296 -40.41 -20.39 -29.36
C GLN A 296 -39.09 -19.60 -29.30
N LEU A 297 -38.43 -19.37 -30.44
CA LEU A 297 -37.19 -18.58 -30.49
C LEU A 297 -37.43 -17.08 -30.25
N THR A 298 -38.59 -16.56 -30.67
CA THR A 298 -38.98 -15.16 -30.42
C THR A 298 -39.22 -14.92 -28.93
N GLU A 299 -39.97 -15.81 -28.26
CA GLU A 299 -40.22 -15.76 -26.81
C GLU A 299 -38.92 -15.86 -26.00
N GLN A 300 -37.99 -16.76 -26.39
CA GLN A 300 -36.66 -16.83 -25.75
C GLN A 300 -35.84 -15.54 -25.93
N LEU A 301 -35.91 -14.91 -27.11
CA LEU A 301 -35.22 -13.66 -27.39
C LEU A 301 -35.80 -12.49 -26.59
N GLU A 302 -37.13 -12.45 -26.40
CA GLU A 302 -37.78 -11.46 -25.52
C GLU A 302 -37.36 -11.65 -24.06
N LEU A 303 -37.40 -12.88 -23.54
CA LEU A 303 -36.95 -13.19 -22.17
C LEU A 303 -35.48 -12.80 -21.95
N LYS A 304 -34.60 -13.13 -22.90
CA LYS A 304 -33.19 -12.72 -22.86
C LYS A 304 -33.03 -11.20 -22.98
N GLY A 305 -33.86 -10.53 -23.77
CA GLY A 305 -33.91 -9.07 -23.84
C GLY A 305 -34.33 -8.40 -22.53
N HIS A 306 -35.22 -9.02 -21.76
CA HIS A 306 -35.58 -8.56 -20.40
C HIS A 306 -34.45 -8.81 -19.39
N GLU A 307 -33.76 -9.96 -19.48
CA GLU A 307 -32.60 -10.28 -18.63
C GLU A 307 -31.45 -9.29 -18.85
N VAL A 308 -31.12 -8.97 -20.10
CA VAL A 308 -30.11 -7.95 -20.45
C VAL A 308 -30.49 -6.58 -19.90
N LYS A 309 -31.74 -6.12 -20.08
CA LYS A 309 -32.21 -4.83 -19.53
C LYS A 309 -32.09 -4.77 -18.01
N LYS A 310 -32.38 -5.88 -17.31
CA LYS A 310 -32.25 -5.97 -15.84
C LYS A 310 -30.79 -5.86 -15.40
N LEU A 311 -29.87 -6.50 -16.12
CA LEU A 311 -28.42 -6.40 -15.89
C LEU A 311 -27.92 -4.97 -16.15
N GLU A 312 -28.37 -4.34 -17.23
CA GLU A 312 -28.02 -2.95 -17.57
C GLU A 312 -28.48 -1.96 -16.48
N THR A 313 -29.72 -2.09 -15.98
CA THR A 313 -30.20 -1.25 -14.86
C THR A 313 -29.39 -1.47 -13.58
N ASN A 314 -29.05 -2.71 -13.25
CA ASN A 314 -28.28 -3.03 -12.05
C ASN A 314 -26.83 -2.50 -12.13
N MET A 315 -26.23 -2.53 -13.32
CA MET A 315 -24.90 -1.94 -13.57
C MET A 315 -24.92 -0.42 -13.40
N GLU A 316 -25.93 0.28 -13.92
CA GLU A 316 -26.03 1.74 -13.80
C GLU A 316 -26.36 2.17 -12.35
N GLU A 317 -27.13 1.37 -11.59
CA GLU A 317 -27.34 1.55 -10.15
C GLU A 317 -26.04 1.44 -9.33
N MET A 318 -25.19 0.45 -9.61
CA MET A 318 -23.90 0.24 -8.90
C MET A 318 -22.82 1.27 -9.26
N LYS A 319 -22.90 1.85 -10.47
CA LYS A 319 -21.92 2.82 -10.98
C LYS A 319 -21.85 4.12 -10.15
N GLY A 320 -22.97 4.56 -9.59
CA GLY A 320 -23.02 5.74 -8.71
C GLY A 320 -22.19 5.57 -7.43
N PRO A 321 -22.47 4.55 -6.59
CA PRO A 321 -21.65 4.19 -5.44
C PRO A 321 -20.17 3.98 -5.78
N LEU A 322 -19.86 3.21 -6.82
CA LEU A 322 -18.46 2.95 -7.23
C LEU A 322 -17.70 4.23 -7.63
N LEU A 323 -18.37 5.19 -8.29
CA LEU A 323 -17.76 6.48 -8.62
C LEU A 323 -17.53 7.33 -7.36
N GLY A 324 -18.44 7.27 -6.38
CA GLY A 324 -18.28 7.93 -5.08
C GLY A 324 -17.12 7.34 -4.26
N GLU A 325 -17.03 6.01 -4.18
CA GLU A 325 -15.90 5.31 -3.55
C GLU A 325 -14.58 5.64 -4.24
N LEU A 326 -14.54 5.67 -5.58
CA LEU A 326 -13.34 6.05 -6.33
C LEU A 326 -12.92 7.50 -6.05
N GLN A 327 -13.87 8.44 -6.01
CA GLN A 327 -13.61 9.84 -5.67
C GLN A 327 -13.06 9.98 -4.23
N GLN A 328 -13.68 9.29 -3.26
CA GLN A 328 -13.17 9.25 -1.89
C GLN A 328 -11.74 8.67 -1.84
N LYS A 329 -11.44 7.63 -2.62
CA LYS A 329 -10.08 7.05 -2.68
C LYS A 329 -9.06 8.01 -3.29
N VAL A 330 -9.45 8.82 -4.27
CA VAL A 330 -8.58 9.90 -4.77
C VAL A 330 -8.27 10.90 -3.65
N GLU A 331 -9.28 11.41 -2.95
CA GLU A 331 -9.09 12.37 -1.84
C GLU A 331 -8.23 11.79 -0.70
N GLU A 332 -8.47 10.52 -0.31
CA GLU A 332 -7.61 9.81 0.65
C GLU A 332 -6.15 9.70 0.16
N THR A 333 -5.90 9.41 -1.13
CA THR A 333 -4.54 9.35 -1.67
C THR A 333 -3.85 10.70 -1.78
N GLU A 334 -4.58 11.79 -2.00
CA GLU A 334 -4.03 13.16 -1.98
C GLU A 334 -3.59 13.56 -0.56
N LEU A 335 -4.39 13.25 0.46
CA LEU A 335 -4.02 13.47 1.86
C LEU A 335 -2.78 12.64 2.26
N LEU A 336 -2.75 11.35 1.93
CA LEU A 336 -1.59 10.48 2.20
C LEU A 336 -0.32 10.97 1.47
N LYS A 337 -0.46 11.53 0.26
CA LYS A 337 0.66 12.13 -0.48
C LYS A 337 1.20 13.38 0.22
N MET A 338 0.34 14.21 0.80
CA MET A 338 0.76 15.36 1.61
C MET A 338 1.46 14.92 2.91
N GLU A 339 0.93 13.90 3.59
CA GLU A 339 1.55 13.32 4.79
C GLU A 339 2.93 12.72 4.48
N LEU A 340 3.06 11.95 3.40
CA LEU A 340 4.33 11.39 2.94
C LEU A 340 5.35 12.49 2.62
N GLN A 341 4.92 13.59 1.98
CA GLN A 341 5.79 14.73 1.73
C GLN A 341 6.28 15.38 3.03
N MET A 342 5.41 15.55 4.03
CA MET A 342 5.83 16.06 5.35
C MET A 342 6.81 15.10 6.04
N LEU A 343 6.55 13.79 6.01
CA LEU A 343 7.43 12.78 6.58
C LEU A 343 8.81 12.75 5.91
N GLU A 344 8.88 12.92 4.59
CA GLU A 344 10.17 13.01 3.89
C GLU A 344 10.93 14.30 4.25
N THR A 345 10.25 15.44 4.41
CA THR A 345 10.90 16.67 4.90
C THR A 345 11.43 16.52 6.32
N GLU A 346 10.68 15.85 7.20
CA GLU A 346 11.10 15.62 8.59
C GLU A 346 12.22 14.57 8.67
N ARG A 347 12.18 13.54 7.83
CA ARG A 347 13.27 12.56 7.67
C ARG A 347 14.58 13.27 7.27
N VAL A 348 14.56 14.11 6.23
CA VAL A 348 15.75 14.88 5.80
C VAL A 348 16.25 15.79 6.93
N ARG A 349 15.35 16.48 7.63
CA ARG A 349 15.69 17.33 8.79
C ARG A 349 16.33 16.53 9.93
N LEU A 350 15.84 15.32 10.21
CA LEU A 350 16.38 14.43 11.23
C LEU A 350 17.74 13.84 10.82
N SER A 351 17.92 13.40 9.57
CA SER A 351 19.22 12.92 9.07
C SER A 351 20.30 14.01 9.15
N LEU A 352 19.96 15.26 8.83
CA LEU A 352 20.87 16.40 8.96
C LEU A 352 21.23 16.71 10.43
N VAL A 353 20.28 16.53 11.37
CA VAL A 353 20.55 16.62 12.81
C VAL A 353 21.43 15.46 13.30
N GLU A 354 21.20 14.24 12.82
CA GLU A 354 22.00 13.05 13.13
C GLU A 354 23.46 13.21 12.66
N GLU A 355 23.67 13.68 11.43
CA GLU A 355 25.01 13.98 10.89
C GLU A 355 25.77 14.98 11.77
N LYS A 356 25.13 16.11 12.14
CA LYS A 356 25.74 17.09 13.05
C LYS A 356 25.98 16.55 14.46
N PHE A 357 25.09 15.71 15.00
CA PHE A 357 25.35 15.02 16.26
C PHE A 357 26.61 14.14 16.17
N MET A 358 26.77 13.37 15.09
CA MET A 358 27.94 12.52 14.89
C MET A 358 29.23 13.32 14.76
N ASP A 359 29.20 14.48 14.13
CA ASP A 359 30.34 15.39 14.06
C ASP A 359 30.68 16.00 15.43
N VAL A 360 29.69 16.49 16.18
CA VAL A 360 29.87 17.01 17.54
C VAL A 360 30.42 15.92 18.48
N LEU A 361 29.90 14.70 18.40
CA LEU A 361 30.39 13.56 19.18
C LEU A 361 31.84 13.21 18.82
N ARG A 362 32.23 13.31 17.55
CA ARG A 362 33.62 13.09 17.11
C ARG A 362 34.58 14.13 17.70
N LEU A 363 34.19 15.41 17.69
CA LEU A 363 34.98 16.50 18.30
C LEU A 363 35.09 16.37 19.82
N LEU A 364 33.98 16.03 20.50
CA LEU A 364 33.96 15.76 21.94
C LEU A 364 34.83 14.55 22.31
N GLN A 365 34.85 13.52 21.47
CA GLN A 365 35.72 12.36 21.63
C GLN A 365 37.20 12.75 21.52
N GLN A 366 37.59 13.55 20.53
CA GLN A 366 38.95 14.08 20.40
C GLN A 366 39.35 14.95 21.61
N LEU A 367 38.48 15.83 22.09
CA LEU A 367 38.73 16.65 23.29
C LEU A 367 38.89 15.81 24.57
N ARG A 368 38.17 14.69 24.68
CA ARG A 368 38.34 13.73 25.78
C ARG A 368 39.73 13.11 25.75
N ASP A 369 40.18 12.70 24.57
CA ASP A 369 41.48 12.03 24.40
C ASP A 369 42.65 13.02 24.61
N LEU A 370 42.44 14.31 24.31
CA LEU A 370 43.31 15.43 24.69
C LEU A 370 43.21 15.86 26.18
N ASN A 371 42.39 15.19 26.99
CA ASN A 371 42.19 15.47 28.42
C ASN A 371 41.80 16.93 28.74
N ILE A 372 40.83 17.50 28.00
CA ILE A 372 40.36 18.87 28.22
C ILE A 372 39.97 19.14 29.68
N SER A 373 40.39 20.29 30.23
CA SER A 373 40.03 20.67 31.59
C SER A 373 38.52 20.94 31.73
N LYS A 374 37.93 20.57 32.88
CA LYS A 374 36.52 20.84 33.20
C LYS A 374 36.14 22.33 33.08
N ARG A 375 37.09 23.24 33.34
CA ARG A 375 36.90 24.70 33.16
C ARG A 375 36.79 25.09 31.69
N ALA A 376 37.64 24.54 30.82
CA ALA A 376 37.61 24.84 29.38
C ALA A 376 36.33 24.28 28.73
N LEU A 377 35.96 23.03 29.05
CA LEU A 377 34.70 22.44 28.59
C LEU A 377 33.48 23.23 29.09
N GLY A 378 33.50 23.67 30.36
CA GLY A 378 32.46 24.55 30.90
C GLY A 378 32.36 25.89 30.17
N LYS A 379 33.48 26.47 29.73
CA LYS A 379 33.49 27.70 28.91
C LYS A 379 32.82 27.47 27.55
N ILE A 380 33.19 26.39 26.83
CA ILE A 380 32.59 26.03 25.53
C ILE A 380 31.07 25.88 25.65
N LEU A 381 30.60 25.14 26.66
CA LEU A 381 29.17 24.95 26.90
C LEU A 381 28.44 26.24 27.26
N LEU A 382 29.04 27.10 28.09
CA LEU A 382 28.45 28.40 28.44
C LEU A 382 28.40 29.35 27.23
N SER A 383 29.47 29.43 26.43
CA SER A 383 29.51 30.22 25.19
C SER A 383 28.49 29.72 24.16
N THR A 384 28.33 28.40 24.01
CA THR A 384 27.27 27.80 23.18
C THR A 384 25.88 28.24 23.65
N LEU A 385 25.60 28.12 24.96
CA LEU A 385 24.29 28.48 25.54
C LEU A 385 24.02 29.98 25.55
N GLU A 386 25.06 30.82 25.59
CA GLU A 386 24.95 32.28 25.49
C GLU A 386 24.66 32.71 24.05
N SER A 387 25.36 32.14 23.06
CA SER A 387 25.09 32.35 21.63
C SER A 387 23.70 31.86 21.19
N CYS A 388 23.14 30.83 21.86
CA CYS A 388 21.77 30.35 21.60
C CYS A 388 20.66 31.19 22.26
N ARG A 389 20.98 32.19 23.11
CA ARG A 389 20.00 33.07 23.76
C ARG A 389 19.68 34.29 22.90
N ASP A 390 19.03 34.07 21.77
CA ASP A 390 18.36 35.15 21.04
C ASP A 390 16.99 35.45 21.70
N PRO A 391 16.72 36.68 22.18
CA PRO A 391 15.44 37.06 22.76
C PRO A 391 14.23 36.86 21.85
N GLN A 392 14.40 36.69 20.53
CA GLN A 392 13.29 36.39 19.62
C GLN A 392 12.94 34.89 19.55
N ASN A 393 13.82 33.99 20.01
CA ASN A 393 13.68 32.54 19.84
C ASN A 393 13.42 31.75 21.15
N GLU A 394 13.06 32.43 22.25
CA GLU A 394 12.90 31.85 23.60
C GLU A 394 11.93 30.65 23.73
N GLY A 395 11.14 30.32 22.70
CA GLY A 395 10.29 29.13 22.66
C GLY A 395 10.69 28.02 21.67
N LYS A 396 11.67 28.25 20.79
CA LYS A 396 12.01 27.35 19.66
C LYS A 396 13.47 27.45 19.22
N ALA A 397 14.45 27.30 20.13
CA ALA A 397 15.81 26.99 19.70
C ALA A 397 15.79 25.67 18.92
N HIS A 398 16.00 25.69 17.61
CA HIS A 398 15.94 24.45 16.83
C HIS A 398 17.16 23.60 17.21
N LEU A 399 16.94 22.32 17.51
CA LEU A 399 18.01 21.41 17.97
C LEU A 399 19.24 21.42 17.04
N PHE A 400 19.02 21.61 15.74
CA PHE A 400 20.07 21.78 14.75
C PHE A 400 20.95 23.02 15.00
N GLU A 401 20.37 24.18 15.30
CA GLU A 401 21.10 25.45 15.56
C GLU A 401 21.97 25.35 16.81
N VAL A 402 21.47 24.67 17.86
CA VAL A 402 22.22 24.41 19.09
C VAL A 402 23.43 23.51 18.82
N LEU A 403 23.27 22.49 17.97
CA LEU A 403 24.36 21.59 17.56
C LEU A 403 25.36 22.26 16.64
N ASP A 404 24.90 23.11 15.73
CA ASP A 404 25.76 23.85 14.80
C ASP A 404 26.61 24.89 15.54
N THR A 405 26.00 25.61 16.50
CA THR A 405 26.69 26.50 17.42
C THR A 405 27.72 25.73 18.26
N LEU A 406 27.34 24.57 18.82
CA LEU A 406 28.25 23.73 19.60
C LEU A 406 29.41 23.19 18.74
N TYR A 407 29.14 22.80 17.49
CA TYR A 407 30.16 22.39 16.54
C TYR A 407 31.16 23.51 16.26
N HIS A 408 30.69 24.75 16.09
CA HIS A 408 31.54 25.91 15.90
C HIS A 408 32.37 26.26 17.14
N GLU A 409 31.79 26.24 18.34
CA GLU A 409 32.53 26.45 19.60
C GLU A 409 33.56 25.33 19.88
N LEU A 410 33.25 24.09 19.50
CA LEU A 410 34.19 22.97 19.59
C LEU A 410 35.33 23.10 18.58
N THR A 411 35.06 23.40 17.30
CA THR A 411 36.10 23.60 16.27
C THR A 411 36.94 24.86 16.51
N ALA A 412 36.39 25.88 17.17
CA ALA A 412 37.11 27.05 17.66
C ALA A 412 38.05 26.75 18.86
N CYS A 413 37.98 25.56 19.46
CA CYS A 413 38.86 25.18 20.57
C CYS A 413 40.31 25.00 20.09
N GLU A 414 41.20 25.87 20.57
CA GLU A 414 42.63 25.89 20.24
C GLU A 414 43.32 24.51 20.36
N LEU A 415 42.89 23.67 21.31
CA LEU A 415 43.44 22.33 21.53
C LEU A 415 43.26 21.39 20.32
N LEU A 416 42.10 21.42 19.66
CA LEU A 416 41.85 20.63 18.45
C LEU A 416 42.62 21.19 17.25
N GLN A 417 42.76 22.52 17.19
CA GLN A 417 43.54 23.17 16.14
C GLN A 417 45.04 22.82 16.25
N SER A 418 45.61 22.79 17.46
CA SER A 418 47.00 22.37 17.68
C SER A 418 47.28 20.94 17.23
N GLN A 419 46.39 19.98 17.53
CA GLN A 419 46.57 18.60 17.08
C GLN A 419 46.49 18.48 15.55
N SER A 420 45.55 19.19 14.91
CA SER A 420 45.43 19.19 13.45
C SER A 420 46.68 19.74 12.75
N LEU A 421 47.36 20.71 13.38
CA LEU A 421 48.59 21.31 12.87
C LEU A 421 49.78 20.37 13.01
N GLU A 422 49.92 19.68 14.15
CA GLU A 422 50.95 18.66 14.37
C GLU A 422 50.76 17.43 13.45
N GLU A 423 49.53 16.97 13.24
CA GLU A 423 49.24 15.88 12.30
C GLU A 423 49.50 16.27 10.84
N ALA A 424 49.16 17.51 10.44
CA ALA A 424 49.47 18.03 9.11
C ALA A 424 50.97 18.23 8.89
N GLN A 425 51.73 18.62 9.94
CA GLN A 425 53.19 18.69 9.90
C GLN A 425 53.80 17.29 9.80
N ASN A 426 53.35 16.32 10.61
CA ASN A 426 53.81 14.92 10.55
C ASN A 426 53.50 14.24 9.19
N ARG A 427 52.35 14.53 8.58
CA ARG A 427 52.05 14.02 7.22
C ARG A 427 52.94 14.65 6.14
N ARG A 428 53.33 15.93 6.29
CA ARG A 428 54.28 16.60 5.37
C ARG A 428 55.72 16.11 5.53
N SER A 429 56.15 15.69 6.71
CA SER A 429 57.48 15.09 6.91
C SER A 429 57.55 13.61 6.49
N LEU A 430 56.41 12.92 6.40
CA LEU A 430 56.33 11.53 5.91
C LEU A 430 56.15 11.41 4.38
N SER A 431 55.75 12.47 3.68
CA SER A 431 55.55 12.45 2.22
C SER A 431 56.86 12.60 1.44
N ASN A 432 57.75 11.60 1.51
CA ASN A 432 58.83 11.42 0.53
C ASN A 432 58.26 10.74 -0.73
N PRO A 433 58.29 11.39 -1.91
CA PRO A 433 57.65 10.86 -3.11
C PRO A 433 58.55 9.87 -3.86
N LEU A 434 58.59 8.61 -3.42
CA LEU A 434 59.12 7.52 -4.23
C LEU A 434 57.99 6.80 -4.97
N LEU A 435 57.73 7.30 -6.18
CA LEU A 435 57.07 6.56 -7.25
C LEU A 435 57.81 5.23 -7.51
N ILE A 436 57.11 4.11 -7.39
CA ILE A 436 57.19 3.02 -8.38
C ILE A 436 55.75 2.55 -8.66
N SER A 437 55.38 2.57 -9.93
CA SER A 437 54.24 1.83 -10.47
C SER A 437 54.80 0.63 -11.23
N CYS A 438 54.34 -0.58 -10.88
CA CYS A 438 54.35 -1.79 -11.69
C CYS A 438 53.09 -2.59 -11.33
#